data_AF-A0A535MVK2-F1
#
_entry.id   AF-A0A535MVK2-F1
#
_cell.length_a   1.000
_cell.length_b   1.000
_cell.length_c   1.000
_cell.angle_alpha   90.00
_cell.angle_beta   90.00
_cell.angle_gamma   90.00
#
_symmetry.space_group_name_H-M   'P 1'
#
loop_
_entity.id
_entity.type
_entity.pdbx_description
1 polymer ?
#
loop_
_entity_poly.entity_id
_entity_poly.type
_entity_poly.pdbx_seq_one_letter_code
_entity_poly.pdbx_strand_id
1 'polypeptide(L)'
;VYQAHGEELPFDRWVQIVGSTTTGFHPQHHLEERLGRPLPKEVLDRRIGRRTEMILANELLPGVVQRLDEARDRGLRLGVASSSTSEWVRGHLARLGILERFDCLRCRDDVAHAKPEPDLYLAVLECLGVEAEDAIAIEDSPNGVTAAKRAGLRCVAIPNSITARLDLTHADVTFTSLADVTLVELLRRLD
;
A
#
# COMPACT_ATOMS: atom_id res chain seq x y z
N VAL A 1 -21.49 3.64 3.55
CA VAL A 1 -22.11 4.70 2.72
C VAL A 1 -23.11 4.09 1.77
N TYR A 2 -22.69 3.28 0.80
CA TYR A 2 -23.57 2.55 -0.13
C TYR A 2 -24.81 1.91 0.52
N GLN A 3 -24.61 1.02 1.50
CA GLN A 3 -25.71 0.35 2.20
C GLN A 3 -26.71 1.32 2.87
N ALA A 4 -26.24 2.48 3.36
CA ALA A 4 -27.12 3.48 3.97
C ALA A 4 -28.06 4.16 2.96
N HIS A 5 -27.78 4.00 1.66
CA HIS A 5 -28.60 4.45 0.55
C HIS A 5 -29.31 3.30 -0.18
N GLY A 6 -29.30 2.08 0.38
CA GLY A 6 -29.90 0.90 -0.26
C GLY A 6 -29.14 0.39 -1.48
N GLU A 7 -27.90 0.84 -1.67
CA GLU A 7 -27.04 0.46 -2.79
C GLU A 7 -25.92 -0.48 -2.31
N GLU A 8 -25.36 -1.25 -3.22
CA GLU A 8 -24.21 -2.13 -2.97
C GLU A 8 -22.97 -1.60 -3.69
N LEU A 9 -21.82 -1.62 -2.99
CA LEU A 9 -20.54 -1.25 -3.60
C LEU A 9 -20.12 -2.40 -4.53
N PRO A 10 -19.94 -2.18 -5.85
CA PRO A 10 -19.47 -3.21 -6.75
C PRO A 10 -18.05 -3.64 -6.34
N PHE A 11 -17.93 -4.78 -5.67
CA PHE A 11 -16.68 -5.24 -5.07
C PHE A 11 -15.61 -5.49 -6.13
N ASP A 12 -16.01 -6.10 -7.25
CA ASP A 12 -15.20 -6.37 -8.44
C ASP A 12 -14.56 -5.11 -9.04
N ARG A 13 -15.26 -3.97 -9.01
CA ARG A 13 -14.72 -2.69 -9.49
C ARG A 13 -13.95 -1.94 -8.42
N TRP A 14 -14.42 -1.98 -7.18
CA TRP A 14 -13.73 -1.36 -6.06
C TRP A 14 -12.35 -1.97 -5.83
N VAL A 15 -12.23 -3.29 -6.00
CA VAL A 15 -10.98 -3.96 -5.73
C VAL A 15 -9.89 -3.63 -6.75
N GLN A 16 -10.26 -3.27 -7.98
CA GLN A 16 -9.34 -2.84 -9.02
C GLN A 16 -8.57 -1.55 -8.66
N ILE A 17 -9.11 -0.73 -7.75
CA ILE A 17 -8.47 0.52 -7.32
C ILE A 17 -7.71 0.38 -5.99
N VAL A 18 -7.71 -0.79 -5.34
CA VAL A 18 -6.99 -1.02 -4.08
C VAL A 18 -5.48 -0.96 -4.32
N GLY A 19 -4.77 -0.15 -3.52
CA GLY A 19 -3.34 0.10 -3.72
C GLY A 19 -3.02 1.12 -4.82
N SER A 20 -4.03 1.66 -5.50
CA SER A 20 -3.89 2.60 -6.62
C SER A 20 -4.57 3.96 -6.32
N THR A 21 -4.83 4.72 -7.38
CA THR A 21 -5.75 5.86 -7.41
C THR A 21 -7.15 5.40 -7.78
N THR A 22 -8.13 6.31 -7.78
CA THR A 22 -9.51 6.07 -8.22
C THR A 22 -9.66 6.04 -9.76
N THR A 23 -8.57 5.82 -10.49
CA THR A 23 -8.59 5.69 -11.95
C THR A 23 -9.39 4.43 -12.34
N GLY A 24 -10.33 4.55 -13.27
CA GLY A 24 -11.20 3.46 -13.71
C GLY A 24 -12.46 3.25 -12.86
N PHE A 25 -12.41 3.49 -11.55
CA PHE A 25 -13.59 3.44 -10.69
C PHE A 25 -13.52 4.45 -9.53
N HIS A 26 -14.52 5.33 -9.44
CA HIS A 26 -14.64 6.29 -8.34
C HIS A 26 -15.90 5.98 -7.52
N PRO A 27 -15.79 5.35 -6.33
CA PRO A 27 -16.96 4.88 -5.56
C PRO A 27 -17.98 5.96 -5.23
N GLN A 28 -17.55 7.21 -5.00
CA GLN A 28 -18.47 8.31 -4.74
C GLN A 28 -19.28 8.70 -5.98
N HIS A 29 -18.62 9.10 -7.09
CA HIS A 29 -19.29 9.43 -8.35
C HIS A 29 -20.23 8.32 -8.81
N HIS A 30 -19.81 7.05 -8.72
CA HIS A 30 -20.68 5.92 -9.06
C HIS A 30 -21.95 5.89 -8.21
N LEU A 31 -21.85 6.15 -6.90
CA LEU A 31 -23.03 6.21 -6.03
C LEU A 31 -23.91 7.42 -6.37
N GLU A 32 -23.31 8.58 -6.66
CA GLU A 32 -24.03 9.79 -7.04
C GLU A 32 -24.81 9.61 -8.35
N GLU A 33 -24.21 8.93 -9.34
CA GLU A 33 -24.85 8.53 -10.58
C GLU A 33 -26.04 7.59 -10.32
N ARG A 34 -25.85 6.56 -9.48
CA ARG A 34 -26.93 5.63 -9.08
C ARG A 34 -28.10 6.33 -8.40
N LEU A 35 -27.81 7.33 -7.58
CA LEU A 35 -28.81 8.11 -6.85
C LEU A 35 -29.43 9.24 -7.68
N GLY A 36 -28.85 9.57 -8.84
CA GLY A 36 -29.23 10.72 -9.66
C GLY A 36 -29.00 12.08 -9.00
N ARG A 37 -28.14 12.14 -7.97
CA ARG A 37 -27.84 13.37 -7.21
C ARG A 37 -26.50 13.28 -6.47
N PRO A 38 -25.86 14.42 -6.18
CA PRO A 38 -24.66 14.47 -5.34
C PRO A 38 -24.94 13.94 -3.93
N LEU A 39 -23.92 13.36 -3.28
CA LEU A 39 -24.03 13.01 -1.87
C LEU A 39 -24.00 14.28 -1.01
N PRO A 40 -24.84 14.36 0.03
CA PRO A 40 -24.77 15.49 0.97
C PRO A 40 -23.39 15.58 1.60
N LYS A 41 -22.90 16.80 1.82
CA LYS A 41 -21.58 17.06 2.38
C LYS A 41 -21.39 16.33 3.72
N GLU A 42 -22.43 16.28 4.54
CA GLU A 42 -22.43 15.64 5.86
C GLU A 42 -22.16 14.13 5.77
N VAL A 43 -22.62 13.48 4.68
CA VAL A 43 -22.35 12.05 4.44
C VAL A 43 -20.88 11.85 4.10
N LEU A 44 -20.31 12.73 3.28
CA LEU A 44 -18.91 12.69 2.89
C LEU A 44 -17.99 13.00 4.08
N ASP A 45 -18.29 14.03 4.85
CA ASP A 45 -17.55 14.42 6.04
C ASP A 45 -17.54 13.27 7.06
N ARG A 46 -18.70 12.66 7.33
CA ARG A 46 -18.80 11.50 8.22
C ARG A 46 -18.01 10.29 7.71
N ARG A 47 -18.01 10.05 6.39
CA ARG A 47 -17.18 8.98 5.78
C ARG A 47 -15.70 9.24 6.00
N ILE A 48 -15.25 10.47 5.76
CA ILE A 48 -13.85 10.88 5.94
C ILE A 48 -13.48 10.76 7.42
N GLY A 49 -14.28 11.31 8.33
CA GLY A 49 -14.06 11.22 9.77
C GLY A 49 -13.93 9.78 10.25
N ARG A 50 -14.87 8.91 9.88
CA ARG A 50 -14.83 7.49 10.25
C ARG A 50 -13.61 6.77 9.67
N ARG A 51 -13.24 7.05 8.42
CA ARG A 51 -12.03 6.48 7.81
C ARG A 51 -10.79 6.90 8.61
N THR A 52 -10.67 8.19 8.93
CA THR A 52 -9.55 8.72 9.70
C THR A 52 -9.48 8.09 11.08
N GLU A 53 -10.60 8.02 11.82
CA GLU A 53 -10.69 7.36 13.12
C GLU A 53 -10.20 5.91 13.07
N MET A 54 -10.71 5.13 12.12
CA MET A 54 -10.30 3.72 11.96
C MET A 54 -8.81 3.58 11.64
N ILE A 55 -8.25 4.44 10.80
CA ILE A 55 -6.82 4.39 10.46
C ILE A 55 -5.95 4.81 11.65
N LEU A 56 -6.37 5.83 12.41
CA LEU A 56 -5.62 6.29 13.58
C LEU A 56 -5.69 5.30 14.75
N ALA A 57 -6.73 4.47 14.81
CA ALA A 57 -6.82 3.36 15.76
C ALA A 57 -5.93 2.16 15.38
N ASN A 58 -5.43 2.09 14.14
CA ASN A 58 -4.54 1.00 13.73
C ASN A 58 -3.15 1.14 14.36
N GLU A 59 -2.68 0.04 14.91
CA GLU A 59 -1.31 -0.20 15.34
C GLU A 59 -0.45 -0.73 14.18
N LEU A 60 0.86 -0.83 14.41
CA LEU A 60 1.76 -1.50 13.47
C LEU A 60 1.38 -2.97 13.32
N LEU A 61 1.47 -3.48 12.09
CA LEU A 61 1.26 -4.91 11.86
C LEU A 61 2.36 -5.72 12.57
N PRO A 62 2.01 -6.93 13.08
CA PRO A 62 2.98 -7.79 13.75
C PRO A 62 4.23 -8.04 12.90
N GLY A 63 5.40 -7.95 13.52
CA GLY A 63 6.69 -8.20 12.88
C GLY A 63 7.31 -6.99 12.16
N VAL A 64 6.55 -5.94 11.83
CA VAL A 64 7.07 -4.80 11.04
C VAL A 64 8.32 -4.19 11.67
N VAL A 65 8.27 -3.83 12.96
CA VAL A 65 9.40 -3.20 13.64
C VAL A 65 10.61 -4.13 13.66
N GLN A 66 10.40 -5.40 13.98
CA GLN A 66 11.44 -6.41 14.04
C GLN A 66 12.15 -6.57 12.69
N ARG A 67 11.40 -6.64 11.58
CA ARG A 67 11.98 -6.75 10.24
C ARG A 67 12.75 -5.49 9.84
N LEU A 68 12.23 -4.30 10.17
CA LEU A 68 12.92 -3.04 9.91
C LEU A 68 14.25 -2.96 10.69
N ASP A 69 14.25 -3.34 11.97
CA ASP A 69 15.47 -3.40 12.79
C ASP A 69 16.48 -4.39 12.22
N GLU A 70 16.06 -5.63 11.92
CA GLU A 70 16.95 -6.65 11.34
C GLU A 70 17.55 -6.23 9.99
N ALA A 71 16.78 -5.51 9.17
CA ALA A 71 17.28 -4.98 7.90
C ALA A 71 18.38 -3.93 8.13
N ARG A 72 18.15 -3.00 9.06
CA ARG A 72 19.13 -1.95 9.40
C ARG A 72 20.39 -2.52 10.04
N ASP A 73 20.25 -3.50 10.93
CA ASP A 73 21.40 -4.18 11.56
C ASP A 73 22.29 -4.90 10.53
N ARG A 74 21.73 -5.24 9.36
CA ARG A 74 22.45 -5.81 8.21
C ARG A 74 22.96 -4.76 7.23
N GLY A 75 22.76 -3.48 7.49
CA GLY A 75 23.15 -2.38 6.61
C GLY A 75 22.27 -2.22 5.37
N LEU A 76 21.06 -2.80 5.34
CA LEU A 76 20.10 -2.57 4.26
C LEU A 76 19.49 -1.17 4.38
N ARG A 77 19.30 -0.52 3.24
CA ARG A 77 18.55 0.73 3.15
C ARG A 77 17.05 0.45 3.09
N LEU A 78 16.25 1.34 3.67
CA LEU A 78 14.81 1.18 3.78
C LEU A 78 14.08 2.31 3.04
N GLY A 79 13.17 1.91 2.15
CA GLY A 79 12.35 2.81 1.34
C GLY A 79 10.85 2.61 1.55
N VAL A 80 10.06 3.66 1.32
CA VAL A 80 8.60 3.60 1.22
C VAL A 80 8.16 4.05 -0.16
N ALA A 81 7.39 3.21 -0.85
CA ALA A 81 6.69 3.53 -2.09
C ALA A 81 5.18 3.54 -1.85
N SER A 82 4.52 4.71 -1.92
CA SER A 82 3.10 4.83 -1.55
C SER A 82 2.26 5.62 -2.57
N SER A 83 1.05 5.12 -2.87
CA SER A 83 0.05 5.85 -3.68
C SER A 83 -0.68 6.94 -2.89
N SER A 84 -0.35 7.15 -1.60
CA SER A 84 -0.85 8.27 -0.79
C SER A 84 0.09 9.47 -0.85
N THR A 85 -0.36 10.64 -0.39
CA THR A 85 0.47 11.86 -0.37
C THR A 85 1.59 11.79 0.67
N SER A 86 2.68 12.50 0.43
CA SER A 86 3.85 12.59 1.32
C SER A 86 3.48 13.09 2.72
N GLU A 87 2.64 14.12 2.80
CA GLU A 87 2.11 14.64 4.07
C GLU A 87 1.44 13.53 4.91
N TRP A 88 0.55 12.76 4.29
CA TRP A 88 -0.16 11.68 4.95
C TRP A 88 0.79 10.56 5.41
N VAL A 89 1.68 10.11 4.52
CA VAL A 89 2.61 9.02 4.81
C VAL A 89 3.57 9.41 5.95
N ARG A 90 4.20 10.59 5.87
CA ARG A 90 5.11 11.07 6.90
C ARG A 90 4.42 11.23 8.24
N GLY A 91 3.24 11.86 8.27
CA GLY A 91 2.45 12.02 9.49
C GLY A 91 2.06 10.67 10.11
N HIS A 92 1.65 9.70 9.30
CA HIS A 92 1.26 8.38 9.76
C HIS A 92 2.44 7.56 10.31
N LEU A 93 3.60 7.59 9.65
CA LEU A 93 4.81 6.93 10.11
C LEU A 93 5.37 7.59 11.39
N ALA A 94 5.30 8.92 11.50
CA ALA A 94 5.71 9.65 12.69
C ALA A 94 4.81 9.30 13.89
N ARG A 95 3.49 9.27 13.70
CA ARG A 95 2.52 8.83 14.71
C ARG A 95 2.83 7.42 15.22
N LEU A 96 3.26 6.53 14.33
CA LEU A 96 3.63 5.15 14.66
C LEU A 96 5.08 5.01 15.17
N GLY A 97 5.85 6.10 15.26
CA GLY A 97 7.22 6.09 15.79
C GLY A 97 8.25 5.40 14.90
N ILE A 98 7.98 5.26 13.60
CA ILE A 98 8.86 4.53 12.66
C ILE A 98 9.37 5.37 11.49
N LEU A 99 9.06 6.67 11.42
CA LEU A 99 9.49 7.54 10.32
C LEU A 99 11.02 7.54 10.14
N GLU A 100 11.77 7.70 11.22
CA GLU A 100 13.24 7.78 11.22
C GLU A 100 13.95 6.47 10.85
N ARG A 101 13.18 5.40 10.59
CA ARG A 101 13.72 4.11 10.13
C ARG A 101 13.91 4.06 8.62
N PHE A 102 13.32 4.98 7.86
CA PHE A 102 13.34 4.96 6.40
C PHE A 102 14.30 6.02 5.86
N ASP A 103 15.19 5.59 4.97
CA ASP A 103 16.15 6.45 4.26
C ASP A 103 15.48 7.23 3.13
N CYS A 104 14.41 6.68 2.56
CA CYS A 104 13.70 7.29 1.45
C CYS A 104 12.19 7.07 1.51
N LEU A 105 11.44 8.12 1.19
CA LEU A 105 10.01 8.04 0.94
C LEU A 105 9.75 8.61 -0.46
N ARG A 106 8.98 7.87 -1.27
CA ARG A 106 8.34 8.36 -2.50
C ARG A 106 6.85 8.08 -2.45
N CYS A 107 6.09 9.13 -2.68
CA CYS A 107 4.67 9.21 -2.49
C CYS A 107 3.99 9.68 -3.78
N ARG A 108 2.66 9.73 -3.79
CA ARG A 108 1.84 10.09 -4.96
C ARG A 108 2.26 11.40 -5.63
N ASP A 109 2.67 12.37 -4.82
CA ASP A 109 3.11 13.70 -5.20
C ASP A 109 4.51 13.75 -5.81
N ASP A 110 5.31 12.68 -5.67
CA ASP A 110 6.67 12.60 -6.22
C ASP A 110 6.72 12.02 -7.64
N VAL A 111 5.59 11.51 -8.18
CA VAL A 111 5.57 10.76 -9.44
C VAL A 111 4.37 11.07 -10.33
N ALA A 112 4.57 10.87 -11.64
CA ALA A 112 3.53 11.06 -12.66
C ALA A 112 2.40 10.02 -12.54
N HIS A 113 2.73 8.74 -12.33
CA HIS A 113 1.74 7.68 -12.19
C HIS A 113 1.92 6.91 -10.89
N ALA A 114 0.80 6.55 -10.26
CA ALA A 114 0.81 5.67 -9.10
C ALA A 114 0.79 4.20 -9.53
N LYS A 115 0.90 3.29 -8.56
CA LYS A 115 0.66 1.85 -8.76
C LYS A 115 -0.66 1.65 -9.54
N PRO A 116 -0.73 0.77 -10.56
CA PRO A 116 0.22 -0.31 -10.88
C PRO A 116 1.40 0.09 -11.76
N GLU A 117 1.59 1.37 -12.07
CA GLU A 117 2.80 1.81 -12.78
C GLU A 117 4.04 1.77 -11.86
N PRO A 118 5.23 1.50 -12.42
CA PRO A 118 6.44 1.25 -11.62
C PRO A 118 7.06 2.52 -11.03
N ASP A 119 6.60 3.71 -11.42
CA ASP A 119 7.22 5.02 -11.13
C ASP A 119 7.60 5.20 -9.65
N LEU A 120 6.72 4.81 -8.71
CA LEU A 120 6.99 4.92 -7.27
C LEU A 120 8.20 4.07 -6.85
N TYR A 121 8.30 2.85 -7.36
CA TYR A 121 9.41 1.95 -7.03
C TYR A 121 10.70 2.42 -7.68
N LEU A 122 10.66 2.82 -8.95
CA LEU A 122 11.82 3.37 -9.65
C LEU A 122 12.36 4.61 -8.93
N ALA A 123 11.49 5.50 -8.48
CA ALA A 123 11.87 6.69 -7.72
C ALA A 123 12.47 6.34 -6.34
N VAL A 124 12.00 5.27 -5.68
CA VAL A 124 12.63 4.77 -4.44
C VAL A 124 14.00 4.19 -4.71
N LEU A 125 14.15 3.37 -5.76
CA LEU A 125 15.43 2.79 -6.15
C LEU A 125 16.48 3.86 -6.44
N GLU A 126 16.12 4.87 -7.24
CA GLU A 126 16.98 6.03 -7.52
C GLU A 126 17.40 6.76 -6.23
N CYS A 127 16.45 7.03 -5.34
CA CYS A 127 16.69 7.70 -4.06
C CYS A 127 17.60 6.88 -3.12
N LEU A 128 17.47 5.55 -3.16
CA LEU A 128 18.29 4.61 -2.40
C LEU A 128 19.62 4.31 -3.11
N GLY A 129 19.81 4.72 -4.35
CA GLY A 129 21.02 4.44 -5.14
C GLY A 129 21.30 2.95 -5.25
N VAL A 130 20.26 2.14 -5.44
CA VAL A 130 20.36 0.68 -5.62
C VAL A 130 19.63 0.24 -6.88
N GLU A 131 20.10 -0.85 -7.47
CA GLU A 131 19.44 -1.47 -8.63
C GLU A 131 18.26 -2.33 -8.20
N ALA A 132 17.33 -2.60 -9.10
CA ALA A 132 16.14 -3.40 -8.81
C ALA A 132 16.47 -4.84 -8.39
N GLU A 133 17.56 -5.41 -8.89
CA GLU A 133 18.01 -6.77 -8.56
C GLU A 133 18.55 -6.92 -7.12
N ASP A 134 18.97 -5.81 -6.52
CA ASP A 134 19.50 -5.70 -5.15
C ASP A 134 18.42 -5.29 -4.12
N ALA A 135 17.17 -5.17 -4.57
CA ALA A 135 16.07 -4.67 -3.76
C ALA A 135 14.86 -5.60 -3.79
N ILE A 136 14.09 -5.57 -2.70
CA ILE A 136 12.89 -6.37 -2.50
C ILE A 136 11.74 -5.46 -2.10
N ALA A 137 10.61 -5.61 -2.77
CA ALA A 137 9.35 -4.96 -2.40
C ALA A 137 8.54 -5.84 -1.45
N ILE A 138 7.95 -5.24 -0.41
CA ILE A 138 6.92 -5.86 0.43
C ILE A 138 5.58 -5.18 0.13
N GLU A 139 4.58 -5.95 -0.25
CA GLU A 139 3.29 -5.46 -0.75
C GLU A 139 2.09 -6.21 -0.21
N ASP A 140 0.93 -5.56 -0.15
CA ASP A 140 -0.32 -6.20 0.30
C ASP A 140 -1.40 -6.24 -0.78
N SER A 141 -1.20 -5.59 -1.94
CA SER A 141 -2.24 -5.40 -2.96
C SER A 141 -1.80 -5.86 -4.37
N PRO A 142 -2.74 -6.30 -5.24
CA PRO A 142 -2.41 -6.70 -6.62
C PRO A 142 -1.77 -5.57 -7.44
N ASN A 143 -2.24 -4.33 -7.28
CA ASN A 143 -1.66 -3.17 -7.96
C ASN A 143 -0.24 -2.89 -7.49
N GLY A 144 0.02 -3.06 -6.19
CA GLY A 144 1.35 -2.91 -5.63
C GLY A 144 2.32 -3.99 -6.09
N VAL A 145 1.91 -5.26 -6.04
CA VAL A 145 2.68 -6.38 -6.60
C VAL A 145 3.00 -6.12 -8.07
N THR A 146 2.00 -5.73 -8.87
CA THR A 146 2.19 -5.43 -10.30
C THR A 146 3.21 -4.32 -10.51
N ALA A 147 3.13 -3.22 -9.75
CA ALA A 147 4.09 -2.12 -9.85
C ALA A 147 5.51 -2.56 -9.48
N ALA A 148 5.67 -3.35 -8.42
CA ALA A 148 6.97 -3.88 -8.00
C ALA A 148 7.60 -4.75 -9.10
N LYS A 149 6.82 -5.70 -9.65
CA LYS A 149 7.30 -6.58 -10.74
C LYS A 149 7.64 -5.79 -12.00
N ARG A 150 6.86 -4.78 -12.37
CA ARG A 150 7.15 -3.89 -13.51
C ARG A 150 8.42 -3.05 -13.30
N ALA A 151 8.76 -2.75 -12.06
CA ALA A 151 10.03 -2.08 -11.71
C ALA A 151 11.23 -3.04 -11.68
N GLY A 152 11.03 -4.33 -11.98
CA GLY A 152 12.09 -5.36 -11.97
C GLY A 152 12.39 -5.93 -10.59
N LEU A 153 11.59 -5.61 -9.57
CA LEU A 153 11.83 -6.06 -8.19
C LEU A 153 11.40 -7.51 -7.96
N ARG A 154 12.10 -8.17 -7.04
CA ARG A 154 11.53 -9.29 -6.29
C ARG A 154 10.47 -8.76 -5.34
N CYS A 155 9.35 -9.46 -5.19
CA CYS A 155 8.18 -9.00 -4.47
C CYS A 155 7.67 -10.07 -3.50
N VAL A 156 7.54 -9.68 -2.24
CA VAL A 156 6.92 -10.46 -1.17
C VAL A 156 5.53 -9.90 -0.91
N ALA A 157 4.49 -10.73 -1.06
CA ALA A 157 3.12 -10.36 -0.73
C ALA A 157 2.76 -10.70 0.72
N ILE A 158 2.13 -9.76 1.43
CA ILE A 158 1.61 -9.90 2.79
C ILE A 158 0.19 -9.32 2.83
N PRO A 159 -0.80 -10.10 2.35
CA PRO A 159 -2.16 -9.62 2.20
C PRO A 159 -2.86 -9.33 3.53
N ASN A 160 -3.78 -8.39 3.50
CA ASN A 160 -4.77 -8.19 4.55
C ASN A 160 -6.04 -9.05 4.29
N SER A 161 -7.02 -8.96 5.18
CA SER A 161 -8.25 -9.78 5.08
C SER A 161 -9.06 -9.59 3.80
N ILE A 162 -8.92 -8.44 3.14
CA ILE A 162 -9.54 -8.14 1.85
C ILE A 162 -8.65 -8.67 0.72
N THR A 163 -7.37 -8.33 0.73
CA THR A 163 -6.48 -8.63 -0.40
C THR A 163 -6.05 -10.09 -0.46
N ALA A 164 -6.20 -10.84 0.63
CA ALA A 164 -5.97 -12.30 0.67
C ALA A 164 -6.93 -13.08 -0.25
N ARG A 165 -8.03 -12.45 -0.70
CA ARG A 165 -9.01 -13.05 -1.62
C ARG A 165 -8.75 -12.67 -3.08
N LEU A 166 -7.67 -11.94 -3.35
CA LEU A 166 -7.35 -11.41 -4.66
C LEU A 166 -6.17 -12.14 -5.27
N ASP A 167 -5.98 -11.93 -6.57
CA ASP A 167 -4.85 -12.49 -7.27
C ASP A 167 -3.56 -11.75 -6.91
N LEU A 168 -2.69 -12.44 -6.17
CA LEU A 168 -1.35 -12.02 -5.79
C LEU A 168 -0.29 -12.97 -6.38
N THR A 169 -0.66 -13.81 -7.34
CA THR A 169 0.21 -14.86 -7.91
C THR A 169 1.43 -14.31 -8.64
N HIS A 170 1.44 -13.02 -8.96
CA HIS A 170 2.58 -12.32 -9.54
C HIS A 170 3.71 -12.02 -8.53
N ALA A 171 3.45 -12.15 -7.22
CA ALA A 171 4.48 -12.05 -6.20
C ALA A 171 5.35 -13.31 -6.19
N ASP A 172 6.63 -13.16 -5.85
CA ASP A 172 7.58 -14.28 -5.83
C ASP A 172 7.33 -15.21 -4.62
N VAL A 173 6.91 -14.64 -3.49
CA VAL A 173 6.49 -15.40 -2.31
C VAL A 173 5.40 -14.65 -1.53
N THR A 174 4.53 -15.38 -0.85
CA THR A 174 3.47 -14.83 0.00
C THR A 174 3.59 -15.33 1.43
N PHE A 175 3.41 -14.42 2.40
CA PHE A 175 3.30 -14.73 3.83
C PHE A 175 2.03 -14.13 4.42
N THR A 176 1.56 -14.67 5.53
CA THR A 176 0.41 -14.11 6.28
C THR A 176 0.79 -12.93 7.16
N SER A 177 2.02 -12.91 7.67
CA SER A 177 2.54 -11.84 8.51
C SER A 177 4.06 -11.76 8.44
N LEU A 178 4.62 -10.58 8.69
CA LEU A 178 6.06 -10.40 8.93
C LEU A 178 6.53 -10.98 10.28
N ALA A 179 5.59 -11.31 11.18
CA ALA A 179 5.92 -12.02 12.41
C ALA A 179 6.23 -13.51 12.17
N ASP A 180 5.75 -14.07 11.06
CA ASP A 180 5.83 -15.50 10.76
C ASP A 180 7.14 -15.91 10.05
N VAL A 181 7.99 -14.95 9.70
CA VAL A 181 9.19 -15.17 8.90
C VAL A 181 10.34 -14.30 9.36
N THR A 182 11.55 -14.86 9.44
CA THR A 182 12.76 -14.07 9.69
C THR A 182 13.24 -13.35 8.43
N LEU A 183 14.04 -12.27 8.54
CA LEU A 183 14.57 -11.63 7.33
C LEU A 183 15.46 -12.60 6.54
N VAL A 184 16.24 -13.44 7.23
CA VAL A 184 17.07 -14.49 6.60
C VAL A 184 16.21 -15.47 5.82
N GLU A 185 15.13 -15.97 6.43
CA GLU A 185 14.26 -16.93 5.76
C GLU A 185 13.57 -16.30 4.55
N LEU A 186 13.12 -15.05 4.68
CA LEU A 186 12.53 -14.30 3.57
C LEU A 186 13.51 -14.19 2.41
N LEU A 187 14.75 -13.76 2.65
CA LEU A 187 15.78 -13.63 1.62
C LEU A 187 16.07 -14.97 0.94
N ARG A 188 16.20 -16.06 1.71
CA ARG A 188 16.46 -17.40 1.18
C ARG A 188 15.34 -17.93 0.27
N ARG A 189 14.10 -17.44 0.41
CA ARG A 189 12.99 -17.84 -0.48
C ARG A 189 12.95 -17.08 -1.80
N LEU A 190 13.77 -16.04 -1.93
CA LEU A 190 13.85 -15.20 -3.12
C LEU A 190 15.08 -15.51 -3.99
N ASP A 191 15.99 -16.36 -3.50
CA ASP A 191 17.14 -16.91 -4.23
C ASP A 191 16.77 -18.20 -4.99
#